data_AF-Q01UP5-F1
#
_entry.id   AF-Q01UP5-F1
#
_cell.length_a   1.000
_cell.length_b   1.000
_cell.length_c   1.000
_cell.angle_alpha   90.00
_cell.angle_beta   90.00
_cell.angle_gamma   90.00
#
_symmetry.space_group_name_H-M   'P 1'
#
loop_
_entity.id
_entity.type
_entity.pdbx_description
1 polymer ?
#
loop_
_entity_poly.entity_id
_entity_poly.type
_entity_poly.pdbx_seq_one_letter_code
_entity_poly.pdbx_strand_id
1 'polypeptide(L)'
;MDGNVPPPHIHHREDETFSVLEGEMTFSIGARTIKAAPGTMVFAPRDVVHSFTIDSDQVRILVMNTPAGVEEFFKECSVPAPSMTLPPPTEVSYGEIQKMMALAPKHGFEFVLPKH
;
A
#
# COMPACT_ATOMS: atom_id res chain seq x y z
N MET A 1 -10.43 -3.66 12.23
CA MET A 1 -10.16 -4.80 11.33
C MET A 1 -9.27 -4.23 10.26
N ASP A 2 -8.09 -4.80 10.10
CA ASP A 2 -7.12 -4.31 9.11
C ASP A 2 -7.77 -4.52 7.75
N GLY A 3 -8.19 -3.43 7.10
CA GLY A 3 -8.78 -3.50 5.76
C GLY A 3 -7.79 -4.10 4.76
N ASN A 4 -8.13 -4.10 3.47
CA ASN A 4 -7.23 -4.61 2.44
C ASN A 4 -6.05 -3.63 2.22
N VAL A 5 -5.06 -3.66 3.14
CA VAL A 5 -3.90 -2.77 3.19
C VAL A 5 -2.61 -3.59 3.09
N PRO A 6 -1.56 -3.08 2.44
CA PRO A 6 -0.27 -3.76 2.40
C PRO A 6 0.35 -3.79 3.80
N PRO A 7 1.15 -4.83 4.13
CA PRO A 7 2.04 -4.79 5.30
C PRO A 7 2.97 -3.56 5.23
N PRO A 8 3.56 -3.12 6.36
CA PRO A 8 4.59 -2.09 6.34
C PRO A 8 5.69 -2.42 5.33
N HIS A 9 6.13 -1.44 4.56
CA HIS A 9 7.11 -1.65 3.48
C HIS A 9 7.95 -0.41 3.23
N ILE A 10 9.05 -0.59 2.50
CA ILE A 10 10.00 0.44 2.10
C ILE A 10 10.17 0.36 0.58
N HIS A 11 9.95 1.47 -0.12
CA HIS A 11 10.35 1.63 -1.52
C HIS A 11 11.78 2.19 -1.59
N HIS A 12 12.63 1.61 -2.42
CA HIS A 12 14.00 2.09 -2.66
C HIS A 12 14.16 2.87 -3.97
N ARG A 13 13.13 2.83 -4.82
CA ARG A 13 13.12 3.54 -6.10
C ARG A 13 12.12 4.70 -6.09
N GLU A 14 10.86 4.41 -5.73
CA GLU A 14 9.77 5.37 -5.75
C GLU A 14 9.59 6.12 -4.44
N ASP A 15 9.25 7.40 -4.58
CA ASP A 15 8.46 8.12 -3.58
C ASP A 15 6.98 7.88 -3.86
N GLU A 16 6.16 7.74 -2.81
CA GLU A 16 4.71 7.61 -2.91
C GLU A 16 3.98 8.86 -2.42
N THR A 17 2.98 9.32 -3.18
CA THR A 17 2.08 10.40 -2.78
C THR A 17 0.64 9.91 -2.76
N PHE A 18 -0.01 10.06 -1.61
CA PHE A 18 -1.39 9.67 -1.39
C PHE A 18 -2.27 10.92 -1.33
N SER A 19 -3.35 10.95 -2.09
CA SER A 19 -4.41 11.96 -1.97
C SER A 19 -5.69 11.29 -1.51
N VAL A 20 -6.19 11.67 -0.34
CA VAL A 20 -7.45 11.14 0.20
C VAL A 20 -8.62 11.84 -0.45
N LEU A 21 -9.49 11.08 -1.10
CA LEU A 21 -10.65 11.58 -1.84
C LEU A 21 -11.95 11.37 -1.07
N GLU A 22 -12.10 10.23 -0.39
CA GLU A 22 -13.26 9.87 0.44
C GLU A 22 -12.81 8.97 1.60
N GLY A 23 -13.55 9.00 2.72
CA GLY A 23 -13.25 8.22 3.92
C GLY A 23 -12.10 8.78 4.76
N GLU A 24 -11.74 8.06 5.82
CA GLU A 24 -10.66 8.44 6.75
C GLU A 24 -9.66 7.29 6.91
N MET A 25 -8.38 7.65 7.02
CA MET A 25 -7.29 6.69 7.19
C MET A 25 -6.16 7.29 8.01
N THR A 26 -5.36 6.42 8.63
CA THR A 26 -4.18 6.81 9.38
C THR A 26 -2.93 6.26 8.71
N PHE A 27 -2.02 7.15 8.31
CA PHE A 27 -0.71 6.80 7.77
C PHE A 27 0.34 6.73 8.87
N SER A 28 1.23 5.74 8.79
CA SER A 28 2.48 5.70 9.54
C SER A 28 3.63 5.88 8.55
N ILE A 29 4.37 6.99 8.64
CA ILE A 29 5.51 7.32 7.76
C ILE A 29 6.75 7.54 8.64
N GLY A 30 7.64 6.55 8.69
CA GLY A 30 8.76 6.53 9.63
C GLY A 30 8.28 6.68 11.07
N ALA A 31 8.68 7.75 11.74
CA ALA A 31 8.27 8.07 13.12
C ALA A 31 6.98 8.90 13.22
N ARG A 32 6.35 9.25 12.09
CA ARG A 32 5.17 10.13 12.06
C ARG A 32 3.91 9.31 11.88
N THR A 33 2.89 9.64 12.67
CA THR A 33 1.51 9.17 12.46
C THR A 33 0.66 10.34 11.99
N ILE A 34 -0.08 10.15 10.90
CA ILE A 34 -0.84 11.19 10.23
C ILE A 34 -2.27 10.70 10.04
N LYS A 35 -3.23 11.31 10.73
CA LYS A 35 -4.66 11.13 10.43
C LYS A 35 -5.02 11.94 9.20
N ALA A 36 -5.64 11.31 8.22
CA ALA A 36 -5.95 11.91 6.94
C ALA A 36 -7.43 11.75 6.61
N ALA A 37 -8.09 12.89 6.39
CA ALA A 37 -9.47 13.01 5.93
C ALA A 37 -9.49 13.48 4.46
N PRO A 38 -10.65 13.50 3.77
CA PRO A 38 -10.75 13.94 2.39
C PRO A 38 -10.13 15.32 2.15
N GLY A 39 -9.35 15.45 1.07
CA GLY A 39 -8.56 16.65 0.75
C GLY A 39 -7.15 16.65 1.34
N THR A 40 -6.79 15.66 2.17
CA THR A 40 -5.43 15.52 2.70
C THR A 40 -4.51 14.88 1.66
N MET A 41 -3.30 15.42 1.51
CA MET A 41 -2.22 14.82 0.74
C MET A 41 -1.09 14.39 1.69
N VAL A 42 -0.63 13.14 1.55
CA VAL A 42 0.45 12.56 2.34
C VAL A 42 1.58 12.12 1.42
N PHE A 43 2.80 12.52 1.76
CA PHE A 43 4.02 12.14 1.04
C PHE A 43 4.81 11.12 1.85
N ALA A 44 5.11 9.98 1.24
CA ALA A 44 5.94 8.91 1.76
C ALA A 44 7.24 8.87 0.95
N PRO A 45 8.35 9.42 1.49
CA PRO A 45 9.64 9.37 0.81
C PRO A 45 10.13 7.94 0.65
N ARG A 46 10.87 7.68 -0.43
CA ARG A 46 11.68 6.46 -0.58
C ARG A 46 12.62 6.27 0.62
N ASP A 47 13.03 5.04 0.85
CA ASP A 47 13.89 4.61 1.95
C ASP A 47 13.30 4.87 3.36
N VAL A 48 12.02 5.27 3.44
CA VAL A 48 11.28 5.46 4.68
C VAL A 48 10.16 4.43 4.76
N VAL A 49 10.16 3.64 5.84
CA VAL A 49 9.09 2.66 6.10
C VAL A 49 7.75 3.36 6.20
N HIS A 50 6.75 2.81 5.51
CA HIS A 50 5.40 3.31 5.61
C HIS A 50 4.33 2.21 5.60
N SER A 51 3.18 2.55 6.17
CA SER A 51 1.96 1.74 6.18
C SER A 51 0.75 2.65 6.41
N PHE A 52 -0.46 2.09 6.27
CA PHE A 52 -1.68 2.79 6.64
C PHE A 52 -2.77 1.86 7.16
N THR A 53 -3.66 2.39 7.99
CA THR A 53 -4.91 1.75 8.39
C THR A 53 -6.10 2.51 7.81
N ILE A 54 -7.17 1.80 7.53
CA ILE A 54 -8.45 2.39 7.12
C ILE A 54 -9.27 2.59 8.40
N ASP A 55 -9.71 3.82 8.64
CA ASP A 55 -10.44 4.20 9.87
C ASP A 55 -11.95 4.30 9.64
N SER A 56 -12.41 4.31 8.38
CA SER A 56 -13.80 4.21 7.94
C SER A 56 -14.13 2.85 7.29
N ASP A 57 -15.41 2.60 6.98
CA ASP A 57 -15.83 1.35 6.31
C ASP A 57 -15.18 1.17 4.92
N GLN A 58 -14.96 2.27 4.21
CA GLN A 58 -14.30 2.34 2.91
C GLN A 58 -13.57 3.66 2.76
N VAL A 59 -12.50 3.67 1.95
CA VAL A 59 -11.79 4.86 1.51
C VAL A 59 -11.64 4.88 0.00
N ARG A 60 -11.49 6.07 -0.56
CA ARG A 60 -11.06 6.27 -1.94
C ARG A 60 -9.83 7.16 -1.94
N ILE A 61 -8.75 6.67 -2.52
CA ILE A 61 -7.46 7.37 -2.58
C ILE A 61 -6.92 7.36 -4.01
N LEU A 62 -6.16 8.40 -4.33
CA LEU A 62 -5.25 8.40 -5.47
C LEU A 62 -3.83 8.17 -4.95
N VAL A 63 -3.12 7.19 -5.51
CA VAL A 63 -1.72 6.92 -5.21
C VAL A 63 -0.89 7.25 -6.44
N MET A 64 0.14 8.07 -6.26
CA MET A 64 1.11 8.41 -7.30
C MET A 64 2.48 7.90 -6.87
N ASN A 65 3.10 7.10 -7.74
CA ASN A 65 4.43 6.55 -7.57
C ASN A 65 5.39 7.29 -8.49
N THR A 66 6.51 7.81 -7.97
CA THR A 66 7.49 8.57 -8.77
C THR A 66 8.93 8.19 -8.40
N PRO A 67 9.79 7.77 -9.35
CA PRO A 67 9.49 7.49 -10.77
C PRO A 67 8.52 6.31 -10.94
N ALA A 68 8.15 6.00 -12.19
CA ALA A 68 7.36 4.79 -12.47
C ALA A 68 8.19 3.51 -12.29
N GLY A 69 7.51 2.36 -12.21
CA GLY A 69 8.10 1.02 -12.27
C GLY A 69 7.41 0.01 -11.33
N VAL A 70 6.87 0.45 -10.19
CA VAL A 70 6.20 -0.45 -9.24
C VAL A 70 4.93 -1.09 -9.81
N GLU A 71 4.34 -0.51 -10.86
CA GLU A 71 3.22 -1.12 -11.58
C GLU A 71 3.52 -2.52 -12.13
N GLU A 72 4.79 -2.83 -12.41
CA GLU A 72 5.21 -4.16 -12.86
C GLU A 72 5.09 -5.22 -11.75
N PHE A 73 5.22 -4.83 -10.47
CA PHE A 73 4.95 -5.72 -9.35
C PHE A 73 3.48 -6.13 -9.34
N PHE A 74 2.56 -5.17 -9.42
CA PHE A 74 1.12 -5.46 -9.42
C PHE A 74 0.71 -6.31 -10.62
N LYS A 75 1.30 -6.08 -11.81
CA LYS A 75 1.05 -6.92 -12.98
C LYS A 75 1.51 -8.37 -12.79
N GLU A 76 2.60 -8.60 -12.06
CA GLU A 76 3.17 -9.93 -11.83
C GLU A 76 2.47 -10.69 -10.69
N CYS A 77 1.98 -9.98 -9.66
CA CYS A 77 1.38 -10.60 -8.47
C CYS A 77 -0.16 -10.56 -8.43
N SER A 78 -0.82 -9.93 -9.40
CA SER A 78 -2.28 -9.80 -9.42
C SER A 78 -2.90 -10.33 -10.71
N VAL A 79 -4.23 -10.49 -10.68
CA VAL A 79 -5.04 -10.81 -11.86
C VAL A 79 -5.83 -9.58 -12.28
N PRO A 80 -6.13 -9.40 -13.59
CA PRO A 80 -6.97 -8.29 -14.03
C PRO A 80 -8.34 -8.30 -13.36
N ALA A 81 -8.76 -7.14 -12.84
CA ALA A 81 -10.09 -7.00 -12.27
C ALA A 81 -11.16 -7.09 -13.38
N PRO A 82 -12.25 -7.86 -13.20
CA PRO A 82 -13.30 -7.99 -14.20
C PRO A 82 -14.24 -6.78 -14.25
N SER A 83 -14.28 -5.95 -13.20
CA SER A 83 -15.14 -4.78 -13.05
C SER A 83 -14.51 -3.74 -12.11
N MET A 84 -15.00 -2.50 -12.16
CA MET A 84 -14.59 -1.42 -11.24
C MET A 84 -15.34 -1.48 -9.90
N THR A 85 -15.38 -2.67 -9.30
CA THR A 85 -15.98 -2.90 -7.99
C THR A 85 -14.96 -3.59 -7.10
N LEU A 86 -15.03 -3.35 -5.80
CA LEU A 86 -14.19 -4.10 -4.87
C LEU A 86 -14.49 -5.60 -5.01
N PRO A 87 -13.46 -6.46 -5.05
CA PRO A 87 -13.68 -7.89 -4.94
C PRO A 87 -14.33 -8.19 -3.58
N PRO A 88 -15.04 -9.32 -3.45
CA PRO A 88 -15.47 -9.78 -2.13
C PRO A 88 -14.24 -9.90 -1.22
N PRO A 89 -14.39 -9.70 0.11
CA PRO A 89 -13.29 -9.91 1.04
C PRO A 89 -12.75 -11.33 0.86
N THR A 90 -11.50 -11.44 0.43
CA THR A 90 -10.81 -12.72 0.28
C THR A 90 -9.65 -12.75 1.27
N GLU A 91 -9.54 -13.83 2.03
CA GLU A 91 -8.30 -14.13 2.73
C GLU A 91 -7.20 -14.38 1.70
N VAL A 92 -6.15 -13.57 1.74
CA VAL A 92 -4.94 -13.84 0.94
C VAL A 92 -4.25 -15.04 1.58
N SER A 93 -4.01 -16.10 0.79
CA SER A 93 -3.36 -17.29 1.33
C SER A 93 -1.92 -16.97 1.72
N TYR A 94 -1.40 -17.69 2.72
CA TYR A 94 -0.01 -17.56 3.14
C TYR A 94 0.99 -17.76 1.98
N GLY A 95 0.68 -18.68 1.06
CA GLY A 95 1.50 -18.93 -0.13
C GLY A 95 1.51 -17.76 -1.11
N GLU A 96 0.43 -16.99 -1.23
CA GLU A 96 0.40 -15.77 -2.05
C GLU A 96 1.20 -14.64 -1.41
N ILE A 97 1.09 -14.47 -0.09
CA ILE A 97 1.90 -13.51 0.67
C ILE A 97 3.39 -13.81 0.48
N GLN A 98 3.80 -15.09 0.57
CA GLN A 98 5.20 -15.49 0.36
C GLN A 98 5.70 -15.17 -1.06
N LYS A 99 4.86 -15.39 -2.08
CA LYS A 99 5.21 -15.03 -3.47
C LYS A 99 5.38 -13.53 -3.63
N MET A 100 4.45 -12.74 -3.10
CA MET A 100 4.55 -11.27 -3.10
C MET A 100 5.83 -10.79 -2.42
N MET A 101 6.15 -11.34 -1.26
CA MET A 101 7.38 -11.03 -0.54
C MET A 101 8.65 -11.37 -1.32
N ALA A 102 8.68 -12.53 -1.99
CA ALA A 102 9.83 -12.94 -2.79
C ALA A 102 10.02 -12.08 -4.05
N LEU A 103 8.93 -11.53 -4.59
CA LEU A 103 8.95 -10.66 -5.78
C LEU A 103 9.31 -9.21 -5.46
N ALA A 104 8.96 -8.71 -4.27
CA ALA A 104 9.13 -7.29 -3.92
C ALA A 104 10.55 -6.74 -4.19
N PRO A 105 11.66 -7.42 -3.80
CA PRO A 105 13.01 -6.87 -4.00
C PRO A 105 13.38 -6.69 -5.48
N LYS A 106 12.89 -7.58 -6.38
CA LYS A 106 13.08 -7.47 -7.83
C LYS A 106 12.47 -6.16 -8.36
N HIS A 107 11.42 -5.68 -7.71
CA HIS A 107 10.70 -4.47 -8.10
C HIS A 107 11.14 -3.22 -7.33
N GLY A 108 12.12 -3.34 -6.43
CA GLY A 108 12.75 -2.20 -5.76
C GLY A 108 12.07 -1.78 -4.46
N PHE A 109 11.33 -2.67 -3.80
CA PHE A 109 10.78 -2.44 -2.46
C PHE A 109 10.86 -3.70 -1.60
N GLU A 110 10.69 -3.57 -0.29
CA GLU A 110 10.68 -4.70 0.63
C GLU A 110 9.60 -4.55 1.70
N PHE A 111 9.03 -5.67 2.13
CA PHE A 111 8.11 -5.70 3.26
C PHE A 111 8.88 -5.77 4.58
N VAL A 112 8.51 -4.91 5.52
CA VAL A 112 9.03 -4.88 6.87
C VAL A 112 8.10 -5.69 7.75
N LEU A 113 8.42 -6.97 7.93
CA LEU A 113 7.70 -7.82 8.87
C LEU A 113 8.04 -7.41 10.32
N PRO A 114 7.07 -7.50 11.25
CA PRO A 114 7.35 -7.33 12.67
C PRO A 114 8.49 -8.26 13.10
N LYS A 115 9.53 -7.72 13.73
CA LYS A 115 10.53 -8.54 14.41
C LYS A 115 9.87 -9.14 15.66
N HIS A 116 9.80 -10.46 15.73
CA HIS A 116 9.36 -11.20 16.92
C HIS A 116 10.27 -10.94 18.11
#